data_AF-A0A7S1RRK1-F1
#
_entry.id   AF-A0A7S1RRK1-F1
#
_cell.length_a   1.000
_cell.length_b   1.000
_cell.length_c   1.000
_cell.angle_alpha   90.00
_cell.angle_beta   90.00
_cell.angle_gamma   90.00
#
_symmetry.space_group_name_H-M   'P 1'
#
loop_
_entity.id
_entity.type
_entity.pdbx_description
1 polymer ?
#
loop_
_entity_poly.entity_id
_entity_poly.type
_entity_poly.pdbx_seq_one_letter_code
_entity_poly.pdbx_strand_id
1 'polypeptide(L)'
;ALLLHPAAARGTLDRRRLLNLAAQSSRPEPLALSPHEGLVAGAELAHGPPQFVESLDKRERKDGVPTLREAIPSLLMASLAGLTTTFGALIVFAMPQGPPPWAMAYCLSLAAGVMVTVASELVWGKSRHSLWPWVLFFAGGIVTWLLTYVASLLELDKPPVEDKEDGSRASGRSMWRLATVLFVSLTLHNFPEGMAVAVSALQSSQLGLTICIGIACHNIPEGITIAVTTYGATKSRSRALLMTFLSGIAEPLGAVSAVLIFRTFLTPEVVECLVAAVAGVMLYISLAELLPEALSTHRWLWVTAGMVTGIVVIVITSLVIDSSFGG
;
A
#
# COMPACT_ATOMS: atom_id res chain seq x y z
N ALA A 1 -47.05 -8.85 -28.87
CA ALA A 1 -47.54 -10.14 -29.42
C ALA A 1 -46.56 -11.20 -28.93
N LEU A 2 -46.87 -12.19 -28.09
CA LEU A 2 -48.10 -12.82 -27.58
C LEU A 2 -47.93 -13.05 -26.05
N LEU A 3 -48.88 -12.62 -25.19
CA LEU A 3 -50.00 -13.38 -24.55
C LEU A 3 -49.52 -14.36 -23.43
N LEU A 4 -49.72 -14.06 -22.13
CA LEU A 4 -50.94 -14.22 -21.27
C LEU A 4 -51.35 -15.71 -21.11
N HIS A 5 -51.59 -16.32 -19.93
CA HIS A 5 -52.53 -15.98 -18.82
C HIS A 5 -52.28 -16.96 -17.58
N PRO A 6 -53.08 -17.04 -16.48
CA PRO A 6 -52.68 -16.79 -15.07
C PRO A 6 -53.19 -17.86 -14.05
N ALA A 7 -52.87 -17.71 -12.76
CA ALA A 7 -53.74 -18.18 -11.67
C ALA A 7 -53.44 -17.41 -10.37
N ALA A 8 -54.51 -17.05 -9.66
CA ALA A 8 -54.54 -16.10 -8.55
C ALA A 8 -54.24 -16.73 -7.18
N ALA A 9 -53.65 -15.94 -6.27
CA ALA A 9 -54.01 -15.95 -4.85
C ALA A 9 -53.52 -14.65 -4.18
N ARG A 10 -54.44 -13.72 -3.93
CA ARG A 10 -54.20 -12.55 -3.06
C ARG A 10 -54.25 -13.01 -1.62
N GLY A 11 -53.14 -12.87 -0.89
CA GLY A 11 -53.08 -13.00 0.56
C GLY A 11 -52.29 -11.84 1.15
N THR A 12 -52.96 -10.77 1.57
CA THR A 12 -52.35 -9.68 2.31
C THR A 12 -52.00 -10.16 3.72
N LEU A 13 -50.73 -10.46 3.97
CA LEU A 13 -50.20 -10.77 5.30
C LEU A 13 -50.08 -9.47 6.12
N ASP A 14 -50.88 -9.39 7.19
CA ASP A 14 -50.95 -8.25 8.10
C ASP A 14 -49.68 -8.14 8.94
N ARG A 15 -48.91 -7.07 8.69
CA ARG A 15 -47.63 -6.73 9.33
C ARG A 15 -47.74 -6.63 10.87
N ARG A 16 -48.94 -6.42 11.42
CA ARG A 16 -49.18 -6.37 12.87
C ARG A 16 -49.12 -7.74 13.55
N ARG A 17 -49.47 -8.84 12.85
CA ARG A 17 -49.40 -10.19 13.44
C ARG A 17 -47.96 -10.69 13.61
N LEU A 18 -47.06 -10.33 12.68
CA LEU A 18 -45.65 -10.71 12.76
C LEU A 18 -44.90 -9.97 13.90
N LEU A 19 -45.26 -8.71 14.15
CA LEU A 19 -44.67 -7.93 15.25
C LEU A 19 -45.10 -8.44 16.64
N ASN A 20 -46.33 -8.95 16.78
CA ASN A 20 -46.79 -9.53 18.06
C ASN A 20 -46.18 -10.90 18.36
N LEU A 21 -45.79 -11.67 17.34
CA LEU A 21 -45.10 -12.96 17.53
C LEU A 21 -43.62 -12.78 17.91
N ALA A 22 -42.96 -11.74 17.40
CA ALA A 22 -41.57 -11.42 17.76
C ALA A 22 -41.44 -10.82 19.18
N ALA A 23 -42.48 -10.17 19.69
CA ALA A 23 -42.46 -9.56 21.03
C ALA A 23 -42.65 -10.56 22.18
N GLN A 24 -43.05 -11.81 21.90
CA GLN A 24 -43.30 -12.83 22.93
C GLN A 24 -42.09 -13.74 23.21
N SER A 25 -40.99 -13.66 22.46
CA SER A 25 -39.85 -14.58 22.60
C SER A 25 -38.60 -14.00 23.30
N SER A 26 -38.69 -12.85 23.95
CA SER A 26 -37.52 -12.20 24.59
C SER A 26 -37.83 -11.67 25.98
N ARG A 27 -37.91 -12.57 26.96
CA ARG A 27 -37.61 -12.29 28.36
C ARG A 27 -36.70 -13.39 28.90
N PRO A 28 -35.47 -13.11 29.34
CA PRO A 28 -34.69 -14.07 30.10
C PRO A 28 -35.20 -14.09 31.55
N GLU A 29 -35.47 -15.27 32.10
CA GLU A 29 -35.62 -15.45 33.55
C GLU A 29 -34.25 -15.23 34.23
N PRO A 30 -34.21 -14.58 35.41
CA PRO A 30 -32.99 -14.51 36.20
C PRO A 30 -32.75 -15.85 36.91
N LEU A 31 -31.62 -16.50 36.60
CA LEU A 31 -31.11 -17.65 37.35
C LEU A 31 -30.76 -17.20 38.78
N ALA A 32 -31.42 -17.78 39.79
CA ALA A 32 -31.07 -17.58 41.19
C ALA A 32 -29.83 -18.43 41.52
N LEU A 33 -28.67 -17.79 41.72
CA LEU A 33 -27.48 -18.43 42.27
C LEU A 33 -27.60 -18.57 43.80
N SER A 34 -27.20 -19.74 44.31
CA SER A 34 -27.31 -20.09 45.74
C SER A 34 -26.26 -19.38 46.62
N PRO A 35 -26.49 -19.21 47.93
CA PRO A 35 -25.71 -18.29 48.77
C PRO A 35 -24.26 -18.70 49.10
N HIS A 36 -23.76 -19.83 48.59
CA HIS A 36 -22.47 -20.38 48.99
C HIS A 36 -21.32 -20.21 47.98
N GLU A 37 -21.57 -19.67 46.78
CA GLU A 37 -20.51 -19.46 45.75
C GLU A 37 -19.91 -18.04 45.77
N GLY A 38 -20.44 -17.13 46.60
CA GLY A 38 -20.01 -15.72 46.65
C GLY A 38 -18.75 -15.43 47.47
N LEU A 39 -18.17 -16.43 48.18
CA LEU A 39 -17.06 -16.17 49.11
C LEU A 39 -15.67 -16.56 48.59
N VAL A 40 -15.57 -17.30 47.47
CA VAL A 40 -14.27 -17.77 46.95
C VAL A 40 -13.79 -16.95 45.74
N ALA A 41 -14.68 -16.23 45.06
CA ALA A 41 -14.32 -15.40 43.89
C ALA A 41 -13.71 -14.01 44.24
N GLY A 42 -13.45 -13.72 45.53
CA GLY A 42 -12.99 -12.42 46.00
C GLY A 42 -11.47 -12.29 46.22
N ALA A 43 -10.69 -13.35 46.06
CA ALA A 43 -9.30 -13.38 46.53
C ALA A 43 -8.21 -13.41 45.44
N GLU A 44 -8.55 -13.53 44.15
CA GLU A 44 -7.55 -13.72 43.06
C GLU A 44 -7.48 -12.59 42.02
N LEU A 45 -8.01 -11.39 42.29
CA LEU A 45 -8.00 -10.26 41.33
C LEU A 45 -7.26 -9.00 41.79
N ALA A 46 -6.38 -9.09 42.80
CA ALA A 46 -5.72 -7.91 43.39
C ALA A 46 -4.31 -7.59 42.83
N HIS A 47 -3.99 -8.00 41.59
CA HIS A 47 -2.76 -7.56 40.90
C HIS A 47 -3.04 -6.99 39.51
N GLY A 48 -4.02 -6.08 39.42
CA GLY A 48 -3.98 -5.03 38.40
C GLY A 48 -2.90 -4.01 38.76
N PRO A 49 -2.28 -3.32 37.77
CA PRO A 49 -1.33 -2.25 38.06
C PRO A 49 -1.98 -1.22 39.01
N PRO A 50 -1.23 -0.64 39.96
CA PRO A 50 -1.80 0.25 40.95
C PRO A 50 -2.57 1.39 40.25
N GLN A 51 -3.75 1.76 40.78
CA GLN A 51 -4.66 2.77 40.21
C GLN A 51 -3.95 4.11 39.87
N PHE A 52 -2.81 4.38 40.50
CA PHE A 52 -1.92 5.49 40.18
C PHE A 52 -1.30 5.39 38.77
N VAL A 53 -0.83 4.21 38.35
CA VAL A 53 -0.29 3.94 37.00
C VAL A 53 -1.40 4.07 35.95
N GLU A 54 -2.61 3.59 36.24
CA GLU A 54 -3.75 3.75 35.34
C GLU A 54 -4.20 5.21 35.23
N SER A 55 -4.03 6.00 36.30
CA SER A 55 -4.29 7.44 36.30
C SER A 55 -3.21 8.27 35.59
N LEU A 56 -1.97 7.78 35.54
CA LEU A 56 -0.88 8.34 34.74
C LEU A 56 -1.09 8.05 33.26
N ASP A 57 -1.46 6.81 32.91
CA ASP A 57 -1.79 6.39 31.54
C ASP A 57 -3.01 7.15 30.99
N LYS A 58 -4.04 7.38 31.83
CA LYS A 58 -5.19 8.22 31.49
C LYS A 58 -4.88 9.73 31.44
N ARG A 59 -3.84 10.21 32.15
CA ARG A 59 -3.39 11.61 32.09
C ARG A 59 -2.49 11.87 30.87
N GLU A 60 -1.63 10.93 30.48
CA GLU A 60 -0.84 11.00 29.23
C GLU A 60 -1.74 10.92 27.99
N ARG A 61 -2.85 10.17 28.05
CA ARG A 61 -3.90 10.19 27.00
C ARG A 61 -4.56 11.55 26.77
N LYS A 62 -4.39 12.54 27.66
CA LYS A 62 -5.11 13.81 27.60
C LYS A 62 -4.53 14.80 26.56
N ASP A 63 -3.24 14.70 26.27
CA ASP A 63 -2.62 15.43 25.16
C ASP A 63 -2.79 14.67 23.84
N GLY A 64 -3.14 13.37 23.97
CA GLY A 64 -3.37 12.46 22.89
C GLY A 64 -2.30 12.64 21.86
N VAL A 65 -1.01 12.62 22.21
CA VAL A 65 0.24 12.56 21.40
C VAL A 65 0.93 11.26 21.75
N PRO A 66 1.34 10.41 20.78
CA PRO A 66 1.91 9.11 21.09
C PRO A 66 3.25 9.39 21.73
N THR A 67 3.52 8.76 22.86
CA THR A 67 4.87 8.86 23.43
C THR A 67 5.88 8.32 22.41
N LEU A 68 7.14 8.77 22.49
CA LEU A 68 8.19 8.27 21.58
C LEU A 68 8.25 6.73 21.59
N ARG A 69 7.92 6.11 22.73
CA ARG A 69 7.83 4.65 22.91
C ARG A 69 6.68 4.02 22.11
N GLU A 70 5.52 4.67 22.06
CA GLU A 70 4.37 4.20 21.28
C GLU A 70 4.58 4.34 19.76
N ALA A 71 5.41 5.31 19.34
CA ALA A 71 5.74 5.49 17.94
C ALA A 71 6.76 4.47 17.41
N ILE A 72 7.62 3.89 18.27
CA ILE A 72 8.69 2.96 17.85
C ILE A 72 8.18 1.82 16.95
N PRO A 73 7.11 1.07 17.30
CA PRO A 73 6.63 -0.01 16.44
C PRO A 73 6.24 0.46 15.04
N SER A 74 5.59 1.62 14.95
CA SER A 74 5.16 2.22 13.68
C SER A 74 6.35 2.60 12.79
N LEU A 75 7.40 3.16 13.37
CA LEU A 75 8.65 3.53 12.68
C LEU A 75 9.43 2.29 12.24
N LEU A 76 9.45 1.24 13.06
CA LEU A 76 10.08 -0.03 12.72
C LEU A 76 9.37 -0.72 11.56
N MET A 77 8.03 -0.76 11.57
CA MET A 77 7.25 -1.32 10.47
C MET A 77 7.52 -0.56 9.17
N ALA A 78 7.49 0.78 9.18
CA ALA A 78 7.78 1.58 7.99
C ALA A 78 9.24 1.41 7.51
N SER A 79 10.19 1.24 8.43
CA SER A 79 11.58 0.95 8.06
C SER A 79 11.72 -0.43 7.43
N LEU A 80 11.03 -1.44 7.96
CA LEU A 80 11.04 -2.80 7.42
C LEU A 80 10.40 -2.84 6.03
N ALA A 81 9.29 -2.13 5.83
CA ALA A 81 8.66 -1.97 4.53
C ALA A 81 9.63 -1.27 3.53
N GLY A 82 10.28 -0.17 3.92
CA GLY A 82 11.25 0.52 3.04
C GLY A 82 12.48 -0.33 2.70
N LEU A 83 12.89 -1.22 3.60
CA LEU A 83 13.97 -2.16 3.33
C LEU A 83 13.61 -3.19 2.25
N THR A 84 12.32 -3.53 2.07
CA THR A 84 11.95 -4.48 1.00
C THR A 84 12.10 -3.87 -0.40
N THR A 85 11.99 -2.55 -0.54
CA THR A 85 12.37 -1.82 -1.76
C THR A 85 13.86 -1.98 -2.06
N THR A 86 14.70 -1.95 -1.02
CA THR A 86 16.14 -2.24 -1.17
C THR A 86 16.38 -3.71 -1.51
N PHE A 87 15.62 -4.62 -0.88
CA PHE A 87 15.71 -6.07 -1.12
C PHE A 87 15.40 -6.43 -2.57
N GLY A 88 14.44 -5.76 -3.22
CA GLY A 88 14.15 -5.94 -4.65
C GLY A 88 15.38 -5.70 -5.54
N ALA A 89 16.31 -4.87 -5.12
CA ALA A 89 17.54 -4.60 -5.87
C ALA A 89 18.47 -5.81 -5.99
N LEU A 90 18.34 -6.81 -5.11
CA LEU A 90 19.20 -7.99 -5.13
C LEU A 90 19.11 -8.78 -6.45
N ILE A 91 18.03 -8.58 -7.21
CA ILE A 91 17.84 -9.18 -8.53
C ILE A 91 18.99 -8.87 -9.51
N VAL A 92 19.67 -7.73 -9.36
CA VAL A 92 20.78 -7.34 -10.26
C VAL A 92 22.02 -8.23 -10.08
N PHE A 93 22.14 -8.94 -8.95
CA PHE A 93 23.19 -9.94 -8.74
C PHE A 93 22.92 -11.24 -9.48
N ALA A 94 21.64 -11.58 -9.70
CA ALA A 94 21.25 -12.70 -10.55
C ALA A 94 21.43 -12.40 -12.05
N MET A 95 21.64 -11.13 -12.42
CA MET A 95 21.77 -10.69 -13.81
C MET A 95 23.11 -9.96 -14.06
N PRO A 96 24.26 -10.67 -13.97
CA PRO A 96 25.56 -10.02 -13.93
C PRO A 96 25.96 -9.27 -15.20
N GLN A 97 25.38 -9.61 -16.35
CA GLN A 97 25.63 -8.94 -17.64
C GLN A 97 24.61 -7.82 -17.96
N GLY A 98 23.60 -7.62 -17.10
CA GLY A 98 22.44 -6.77 -17.38
C GLY A 98 21.18 -7.61 -17.53
N PRO A 99 19.99 -7.02 -17.31
CA PRO A 99 18.75 -7.69 -17.63
C PRO A 99 18.67 -7.94 -19.15
N PRO A 100 18.58 -9.20 -19.61
CA PRO A 100 18.27 -9.48 -21.01
C PRO A 100 16.87 -8.93 -21.35
N PRO A 101 16.54 -8.69 -22.63
CA PRO A 101 15.28 -8.05 -23.02
C PRO A 101 14.02 -8.75 -22.46
N TRP A 102 14.03 -10.08 -22.36
CA TRP A 102 12.92 -10.83 -21.78
C TRP A 102 12.76 -10.59 -20.27
N ALA A 103 13.87 -10.47 -19.54
CA ALA A 103 13.87 -10.24 -18.10
C ALA A 103 13.45 -8.80 -17.79
N MET A 104 13.91 -7.84 -18.61
CA MET A 104 13.45 -6.46 -18.53
C MET A 104 11.93 -6.38 -18.74
N ALA A 105 11.43 -7.02 -19.81
CA ALA A 105 10.00 -7.06 -20.12
C ALA A 105 9.18 -7.62 -18.95
N TYR A 106 9.62 -8.76 -18.41
CA TYR A 106 8.94 -9.45 -17.31
C TYR A 106 8.98 -8.63 -16.00
N CYS A 107 10.13 -8.08 -15.62
CA CYS A 107 10.27 -7.34 -14.36
C CYS A 107 9.43 -6.06 -14.37
N LEU A 108 9.47 -5.29 -15.46
CA LEU A 108 8.72 -4.04 -15.57
C LEU A 108 7.21 -4.28 -15.62
N SER A 109 6.76 -5.30 -16.36
CA SER A 109 5.33 -5.62 -16.41
C SER A 109 4.83 -6.28 -15.13
N LEU A 110 5.67 -7.04 -14.41
CA LEU A 110 5.37 -7.56 -13.08
C LEU A 110 5.12 -6.43 -12.08
N ALA A 111 5.98 -5.42 -12.07
CA ALA A 111 5.77 -4.23 -11.25
C ALA A 111 4.51 -3.46 -11.67
N ALA A 112 4.26 -3.28 -12.98
CA ALA A 112 3.03 -2.65 -13.45
C ALA A 112 1.77 -3.42 -13.02
N GLY A 113 1.78 -4.75 -13.09
CA GLY A 113 0.65 -5.59 -12.66
C GLY A 113 0.38 -5.49 -11.17
N VAL A 114 1.44 -5.50 -10.36
CA VAL A 114 1.37 -5.24 -8.92
C VAL A 114 0.75 -3.87 -8.64
N MET A 115 1.33 -2.81 -9.21
CA MET A 115 0.93 -1.43 -8.92
C MET A 115 -0.49 -1.10 -9.40
N VAL A 116 -0.91 -1.59 -10.56
CA VAL A 116 -2.29 -1.45 -11.05
C VAL A 116 -3.28 -2.12 -10.12
N THR A 117 -2.94 -3.32 -9.62
CA THR A 117 -3.83 -4.08 -8.73
C THR A 117 -3.95 -3.39 -7.38
N VAL A 118 -2.82 -3.01 -6.76
CA VAL A 118 -2.81 -2.26 -5.50
C VAL A 118 -3.58 -0.95 -5.63
N ALA A 119 -3.31 -0.14 -6.67
CA ALA A 119 -4.03 1.11 -6.91
C ALA A 119 -5.55 0.90 -7.03
N SER A 120 -5.97 -0.20 -7.67
CA SER A 120 -7.37 -0.56 -7.81
C SER A 120 -8.01 -0.91 -6.46
N GLU A 121 -7.36 -1.75 -5.65
CA GLU A 121 -7.86 -2.13 -4.32
C GLU A 121 -7.99 -0.93 -3.37
N LEU A 122 -7.01 -0.02 -3.39
CA LEU A 122 -6.98 1.17 -2.55
C LEU A 122 -8.16 2.11 -2.82
N VAL A 123 -8.54 2.30 -4.08
CA VAL A 123 -9.62 3.23 -4.47
C VAL A 123 -10.99 2.57 -4.46
N TRP A 124 -11.09 1.32 -4.94
CA TRP A 124 -12.37 0.67 -5.18
C TRP A 124 -13.12 0.32 -3.89
N GLY A 125 -12.44 0.11 -2.76
CA GLY A 125 -13.09 -0.24 -1.49
C GLY A 125 -13.63 0.98 -0.74
N LYS A 126 -12.76 1.96 -0.46
CA LYS A 126 -13.02 3.01 0.53
C LYS A 126 -13.70 4.26 -0.07
N SER A 127 -13.44 4.57 -1.34
CA SER A 127 -13.77 5.88 -1.92
C SER A 127 -15.06 5.99 -2.73
N ARG A 128 -15.97 5.02 -2.61
CA ARG A 128 -17.20 5.01 -3.43
C ARG A 128 -18.21 6.10 -3.07
N HIS A 129 -18.13 6.67 -1.88
CA HIS A 129 -19.16 7.53 -1.32
C HIS A 129 -18.79 9.02 -1.31
N SER A 130 -17.56 9.39 -1.68
CA SER A 130 -17.05 10.76 -1.67
C SER A 130 -16.34 11.10 -2.98
N LEU A 131 -16.49 12.35 -3.44
CA LEU A 131 -15.86 12.83 -4.67
C LEU A 131 -14.38 13.21 -4.47
N TRP A 132 -13.99 13.63 -3.27
CA TRP A 132 -12.64 14.15 -2.99
C TRP A 132 -11.51 13.15 -3.22
N PRO A 133 -11.61 11.87 -2.81
CA PRO A 133 -10.58 10.89 -3.11
C PRO A 133 -10.37 10.68 -4.62
N TRP A 134 -11.44 10.70 -5.42
CA TRP A 134 -11.32 10.60 -6.89
C TRP A 134 -10.63 11.81 -7.52
N VAL A 135 -10.93 13.02 -7.03
CA VAL A 135 -10.22 14.23 -7.47
C VAL A 135 -8.73 14.11 -7.19
N LEU A 136 -8.37 13.63 -5.99
CA LEU A 136 -6.98 13.48 -5.58
C LEU A 136 -6.27 12.32 -6.30
N PHE A 137 -6.98 11.24 -6.60
CA PHE A 137 -6.49 10.17 -7.47
C PHE A 137 -6.05 10.71 -8.83
N PHE A 138 -6.92 11.45 -9.53
CA PHE A 138 -6.51 12.05 -10.81
C PHE A 138 -5.45 13.13 -10.65
N ALA A 139 -5.49 13.91 -9.57
CA ALA A 139 -4.45 14.90 -9.27
C ALA A 139 -3.08 14.25 -9.08
N GLY A 140 -3.01 13.10 -8.40
CA GLY A 140 -1.78 12.32 -8.24
C GLY A 140 -1.18 11.92 -9.59
N GLY A 141 -2.00 11.39 -10.51
CA GLY A 141 -1.57 11.08 -11.87
C GLY A 141 -1.08 12.32 -12.66
N ILE A 142 -1.78 13.46 -12.52
CA ILE A 142 -1.39 14.73 -13.16
C ILE A 142 -0.06 15.25 -12.61
N VAL A 143 0.17 15.17 -11.29
CA VAL A 143 1.42 15.59 -10.67
C VAL A 143 2.57 14.74 -11.19
N THR A 144 2.41 13.42 -11.28
CA THR A 144 3.45 12.56 -11.85
C THR A 144 3.69 12.87 -13.32
N TRP A 145 2.65 13.08 -14.11
CA TRP A 145 2.79 13.53 -15.50
C TRP A 145 3.55 14.86 -15.62
N LEU A 146 3.28 15.82 -14.73
CA LEU A 146 4.00 17.08 -14.72
C LEU A 146 5.48 16.88 -14.33
N LEU A 147 5.76 15.99 -13.38
CA LEU A 147 7.14 15.63 -13.01
C LEU A 147 7.89 14.99 -14.18
N THR A 148 7.27 14.07 -14.92
CA THR A 148 7.89 13.44 -16.09
C THR A 148 8.08 14.44 -17.24
N TYR A 149 7.12 15.35 -17.43
CA TYR A 149 7.24 16.45 -18.38
C TYR A 149 8.39 17.39 -18.02
N VAL A 150 8.48 17.87 -16.77
CA VAL A 150 9.57 18.74 -16.32
C VAL A 150 10.93 18.03 -16.40
N ALA A 151 11.00 16.74 -16.03
CA ALA A 151 12.22 15.95 -16.17
C ALA A 151 12.71 15.90 -17.63
N SER A 152 11.79 15.83 -18.59
CA SER A 152 12.12 15.89 -20.01
C SER A 152 12.63 17.27 -20.45
N LEU A 153 12.13 18.36 -19.86
CA LEU A 153 12.59 19.73 -20.13
C LEU A 153 13.97 20.03 -19.54
N LEU A 154 14.29 19.44 -18.39
CA LEU A 154 15.58 19.64 -17.70
C LEU A 154 16.73 18.85 -18.33
N GLU A 155 16.49 18.15 -19.45
CA GLU A 155 17.48 17.26 -20.09
C GLU A 155 18.16 16.32 -19.09
N LEU A 156 17.41 15.74 -18.14
CA LEU A 156 17.93 14.70 -17.25
C LEU A 156 18.41 13.44 -18.02
N ASP A 157 18.37 13.46 -19.35
CA ASP A 157 18.95 12.51 -20.31
C ASP A 157 20.48 12.33 -20.22
N LYS A 158 21.23 13.16 -19.49
CA LYS A 158 22.70 13.06 -19.44
C LYS A 158 23.16 12.05 -18.38
N PRO A 159 23.71 10.87 -18.76
CA PRO A 159 24.21 9.90 -17.80
C PRO A 159 25.45 10.45 -17.06
N PRO A 160 25.65 10.09 -15.78
CA PRO A 160 26.82 10.53 -15.02
C PRO A 160 28.05 9.72 -15.46
N VAL A 161 28.80 10.33 -16.40
CA VAL A 161 30.10 9.94 -16.97
C VAL A 161 30.04 8.86 -18.07
N GLU A 162 30.35 9.25 -19.31
CA GLU A 162 30.67 8.36 -20.45
C GLU A 162 32.19 8.08 -20.49
N ASP A 163 32.56 6.86 -20.85
CA ASP A 163 33.74 6.59 -21.69
C ASP A 163 33.51 5.27 -22.43
N LYS A 164 32.90 5.37 -23.62
CA LYS A 164 33.24 4.62 -24.86
C LYS A 164 32.21 4.86 -25.96
N GLU A 165 32.72 5.27 -27.11
CA GLU A 165 32.00 5.43 -28.37
C GLU A 165 31.49 4.08 -28.87
N ASP A 166 30.17 3.90 -28.91
CA ASP A 166 29.52 2.98 -29.84
C ASP A 166 28.09 3.46 -30.16
N GLY A 167 27.57 3.11 -31.34
CA GLY A 167 26.34 3.60 -31.98
C GLY A 167 25.01 3.31 -31.28
N SER A 168 25.02 2.95 -29.99
CA SER A 168 23.86 2.68 -29.12
C SER A 168 23.39 3.90 -28.30
N ARG A 169 23.87 5.10 -28.65
CA ARG A 169 23.61 6.37 -27.91
C ARG A 169 22.14 6.73 -27.68
N ALA A 170 21.20 6.18 -28.45
CA ALA A 170 19.76 6.43 -28.28
C ALA A 170 19.14 5.55 -27.17
N SER A 171 19.58 4.28 -27.06
CA SER A 171 19.05 3.34 -26.07
C SER A 171 19.54 3.66 -24.64
N GLY A 172 20.81 4.06 -24.50
CA GLY A 172 21.38 4.45 -23.20
C GLY A 172 20.76 5.72 -22.59
N ARG A 173 20.47 6.74 -23.42
CA ARG A 173 19.79 7.98 -22.99
C ARG A 173 18.36 7.72 -22.50
N SER A 174 17.60 6.93 -23.25
CA SER A 174 16.23 6.54 -22.87
C SER A 174 16.20 5.80 -21.53
N MET A 175 17.15 4.89 -21.29
CA MET A 175 17.20 4.08 -20.07
C MET A 175 17.58 4.90 -18.83
N TRP A 176 18.48 5.88 -18.96
CA TRP A 176 18.83 6.78 -17.84
C TRP A 176 17.68 7.71 -17.46
N ARG A 177 16.98 8.28 -18.46
CA ARG A 177 15.76 9.05 -18.23
C ARG A 177 14.74 8.23 -17.46
N LEU A 178 14.47 7.00 -17.93
CA LEU A 178 13.54 6.09 -17.27
C LEU A 178 13.98 5.80 -15.83
N ALA A 179 15.25 5.41 -15.61
CA ALA A 179 15.76 5.14 -14.27
C ALA A 179 15.61 6.33 -13.32
N THR A 180 15.84 7.56 -13.82
CA THR A 180 15.71 8.80 -13.03
C THR A 180 14.25 9.12 -12.74
N VAL A 181 13.38 9.05 -13.74
CA VAL A 181 11.93 9.28 -13.59
C VAL A 181 11.33 8.28 -12.60
N LEU A 182 11.68 7.00 -12.73
CA LEU A 182 11.23 5.96 -11.82
C LEU A 182 11.79 6.19 -10.41
N PHE A 183 13.08 6.45 -10.25
CA PHE A 183 13.64 6.75 -8.93
C PHE A 183 12.92 7.92 -8.25
N VAL A 184 12.74 9.05 -8.92
CA VAL A 184 12.10 10.24 -8.34
C VAL A 184 10.63 9.98 -8.02
N SER A 185 9.88 9.46 -9.00
CA SER A 185 8.43 9.23 -8.84
C SER A 185 8.17 8.16 -7.77
N LEU A 186 9.01 7.13 -7.75
CA LEU A 186 8.87 6.05 -6.78
C LEU A 186 9.31 6.49 -5.37
N THR A 187 10.38 7.26 -5.24
CA THR A 187 10.75 7.86 -3.95
C THR A 187 9.63 8.75 -3.39
N LEU A 188 8.94 9.51 -4.25
CA LEU A 188 7.86 10.41 -3.84
C LEU A 188 6.61 9.67 -3.36
N HIS A 189 6.27 8.51 -3.93
CA HIS A 189 5.09 7.75 -3.47
C HIS A 189 5.38 6.86 -2.24
N ASN A 190 6.62 6.42 -2.05
CA ASN A 190 7.07 5.72 -0.83
C ASN A 190 6.84 6.56 0.43
N PHE A 191 6.91 7.89 0.31
CA PHE A 191 6.69 8.78 1.44
C PHE A 191 5.26 8.67 2.02
N PRO A 192 4.18 8.87 1.23
CA PRO A 192 2.82 8.57 1.67
C PRO A 192 2.59 7.13 2.19
N GLU A 193 3.27 6.13 1.62
CA GLU A 193 3.15 4.75 2.10
C GLU A 193 3.69 4.58 3.51
N GLY A 194 4.86 5.16 3.78
CA GLY A 194 5.41 5.25 5.13
C GLY A 194 4.47 5.96 6.12
N MET A 195 3.81 7.03 5.69
CA MET A 195 2.77 7.69 6.48
C MET A 195 1.60 6.74 6.77
N ALA A 196 1.14 5.99 5.77
CA ALA A 196 0.03 5.05 5.90
C ALA A 196 0.34 3.90 6.85
N VAL A 197 1.55 3.31 6.79
CA VAL A 197 2.02 2.31 7.77
C VAL A 197 1.99 2.89 9.17
N ALA A 198 2.53 4.09 9.35
CA ALA A 198 2.63 4.71 10.66
C ALA A 198 1.25 4.99 11.28
N VAL A 199 0.35 5.61 10.52
CA VAL A 199 -1.01 5.91 10.96
C VAL A 199 -1.78 4.63 11.29
N SER A 200 -1.65 3.60 10.45
CA SER A 200 -2.31 2.32 10.65
C SER A 200 -1.82 1.61 11.92
N ALA A 201 -0.51 1.60 12.15
CA ALA A 201 0.10 1.01 13.35
C ALA A 201 -0.26 1.76 14.63
N LEU A 202 -0.44 3.09 14.57
CA LEU A 202 -0.92 3.89 15.70
C LEU A 202 -2.40 3.65 16.01
N GLN A 203 -3.21 3.22 15.03
CA GLN A 203 -4.61 2.85 15.26
C GLN A 203 -4.71 1.46 15.90
N SER A 204 -4.00 0.47 15.34
CA SER A 204 -3.81 -0.83 15.99
C SER A 204 -2.58 -1.53 15.42
N SER A 205 -1.86 -2.27 16.28
CA SER A 205 -0.69 -3.04 15.85
C SER A 205 -1.02 -4.07 14.77
N GLN A 206 -2.22 -4.66 14.82
CA GLN A 206 -2.69 -5.61 13.82
C GLN A 206 -2.92 -4.94 12.48
N LEU A 207 -3.61 -3.79 12.44
CA LEU A 207 -3.82 -3.03 11.21
C LEU A 207 -2.49 -2.54 10.63
N GLY A 208 -1.58 -2.04 11.49
CA GLY A 208 -0.23 -1.65 11.09
C GLY A 208 0.55 -2.79 10.45
N LEU A 209 0.53 -3.99 11.06
CA LEU A 209 1.21 -5.17 10.53
C LEU A 209 0.60 -5.62 9.20
N THR A 210 -0.72 -5.64 9.09
CA THR A 210 -1.45 -5.94 7.85
C THR A 210 -1.01 -5.03 6.71
N ILE A 211 -1.02 -3.70 6.94
CA ILE A 211 -0.62 -2.71 5.94
C ILE A 211 0.88 -2.82 5.63
N CYS A 212 1.72 -3.03 6.64
CA CYS A 212 3.17 -3.25 6.47
C CYS A 212 3.47 -4.44 5.56
N ILE A 213 2.76 -5.57 5.73
CA ILE A 213 2.96 -6.76 4.88
C ILE A 213 2.51 -6.47 3.44
N GLY A 214 1.34 -5.84 3.26
CA GLY A 214 0.84 -5.48 1.93
C GLY A 214 1.84 -4.60 1.16
N ILE A 215 2.32 -3.53 1.81
CA ILE A 215 3.32 -2.62 1.24
C ILE A 215 4.65 -3.35 0.98
N ALA A 216 5.13 -4.14 1.94
CA ALA A 216 6.36 -4.89 1.79
C ALA A 216 6.34 -5.81 0.56
N CYS A 217 5.19 -6.41 0.24
CA CYS A 217 5.01 -7.28 -0.92
C CYS A 217 5.07 -6.53 -2.25
N HIS A 218 4.55 -5.30 -2.36
CA HIS A 218 4.62 -4.53 -3.61
C HIS A 218 5.93 -3.75 -3.77
N ASN A 219 6.60 -3.43 -2.67
CA ASN A 219 7.90 -2.76 -2.63
C ASN A 219 9.01 -3.60 -3.28
N ILE A 220 8.92 -4.93 -3.22
CA ILE A 220 9.90 -5.82 -3.87
C ILE A 220 9.90 -5.62 -5.41
N PRO A 221 8.76 -5.77 -6.13
CA PRO A 221 8.62 -5.40 -7.54
C PRO A 221 9.13 -4.00 -7.90
N GLU A 222 8.92 -3.05 -7.02
CA GLU A 222 9.31 -1.67 -7.22
C GLU A 222 10.82 -1.45 -7.10
N GLY A 223 11.42 -2.05 -6.08
CA GLY A 223 12.86 -2.15 -5.91
C GLY A 223 13.53 -2.81 -7.11
N ILE A 224 12.94 -3.89 -7.62
CA ILE A 224 13.38 -4.56 -8.86
C ILE A 224 13.40 -3.54 -10.00
N THR A 225 12.33 -2.76 -10.17
CA THR A 225 12.14 -1.81 -11.26
C THR A 225 13.18 -0.69 -11.26
N ILE A 226 13.41 -0.04 -10.12
CA ILE A 226 14.47 0.97 -9.96
C ILE A 226 15.84 0.33 -10.24
N ALA A 227 16.09 -0.88 -9.72
CA ALA A 227 17.38 -1.53 -9.83
C ALA A 227 17.71 -1.98 -11.27
N VAL A 228 16.77 -2.60 -11.99
CA VAL A 228 17.01 -3.10 -13.35
C VAL A 228 17.18 -1.97 -14.35
N THR A 229 16.44 -0.87 -14.21
CA THR A 229 16.58 0.31 -15.07
C THR A 229 17.86 1.08 -14.76
N THR A 230 18.18 1.30 -13.47
CA THR A 230 19.44 1.91 -13.04
C THR A 230 20.65 1.10 -13.48
N TYR A 231 20.61 -0.22 -13.31
CA TYR A 231 21.69 -1.10 -13.76
C TYR A 231 21.77 -1.16 -15.30
N GLY A 232 20.62 -1.15 -15.99
CA GLY A 232 20.53 -1.03 -17.43
C GLY A 232 21.24 0.21 -17.97
N ALA A 233 20.99 1.36 -17.33
CA ALA A 233 21.55 2.67 -17.69
C ALA A 233 23.03 2.84 -17.31
N THR A 234 23.44 2.37 -16.12
CA THR A 234 24.74 2.71 -15.54
C THR A 234 25.74 1.55 -15.47
N LYS A 235 25.28 0.32 -15.65
CA LYS A 235 26.05 -0.92 -15.41
C LYS A 235 26.68 -1.01 -14.02
N SER A 236 26.18 -0.25 -13.04
CA SER A 236 26.71 -0.22 -11.68
C SER A 236 25.72 -0.80 -10.67
N ARG A 237 26.08 -1.93 -10.05
CA ARG A 237 25.27 -2.55 -8.99
C ARG A 237 25.19 -1.67 -7.75
N SER A 238 26.28 -0.97 -7.42
CA SER A 238 26.32 -0.05 -6.29
C SER A 238 25.38 1.13 -6.50
N ARG A 239 25.26 1.66 -7.73
CA ARG A 239 24.26 2.70 -8.05
C ARG A 239 22.84 2.16 -7.94
N ALA A 240 22.57 0.96 -8.47
CA ALA A 240 21.26 0.32 -8.33
C ALA A 240 20.86 0.14 -6.85
N LEU A 241 21.76 -0.39 -6.02
CA LEU A 241 21.54 -0.53 -4.58
C LEU A 241 21.37 0.80 -3.86
N LEU A 242 22.16 1.81 -4.20
CA LEU A 242 22.06 3.12 -3.58
C LEU A 242 20.72 3.78 -3.92
N MET A 243 20.30 3.74 -5.18
CA MET A 243 19.04 4.36 -5.61
C MET A 243 17.83 3.67 -4.99
N THR A 244 17.80 2.33 -4.93
CA THR A 244 16.71 1.62 -4.23
C THR A 244 16.71 1.87 -2.74
N PHE A 245 17.88 1.95 -2.11
CA PHE A 245 18.01 2.28 -0.69
C PHE A 245 17.52 3.69 -0.37
N LEU A 246 17.91 4.67 -1.18
CA LEU A 246 17.45 6.05 -1.04
C LEU A 246 15.93 6.16 -1.25
N SER A 247 15.37 5.41 -2.20
CA SER A 247 13.90 5.33 -2.38
C SER A 247 13.22 4.69 -1.16
N GLY A 248 13.80 3.60 -0.62
CA GLY A 248 13.29 2.93 0.57
C GLY A 248 13.32 3.80 1.83
N ILE A 249 14.28 4.73 1.95
CA ILE A 249 14.34 5.69 3.07
C ILE A 249 13.12 6.63 3.09
N ALA A 250 12.43 6.85 1.98
CA ALA A 250 11.26 7.72 1.96
C ALA A 250 10.14 7.23 2.88
N GLU A 251 9.99 5.91 3.09
CA GLU A 251 8.98 5.35 3.99
C GLU A 251 9.22 5.69 5.48
N PRO A 252 10.38 5.42 6.09
CA PRO A 252 10.61 5.85 7.46
C PRO A 252 10.56 7.37 7.61
N LEU A 253 10.96 8.15 6.60
CA LEU A 253 10.77 9.61 6.62
C LEU A 253 9.29 10.02 6.60
N GLY A 254 8.48 9.34 5.77
CA GLY A 254 7.03 9.47 5.75
C GLY A 254 6.42 9.16 7.11
N ALA A 255 6.80 8.04 7.71
CA ALA A 255 6.34 7.62 9.04
C ALA A 255 6.68 8.65 10.12
N VAL A 256 7.92 9.15 10.14
CA VAL A 256 8.34 10.22 11.06
C VAL A 256 7.50 11.48 10.86
N SER A 257 7.22 11.87 9.61
CA SER A 257 6.39 13.04 9.32
C SER A 257 4.94 12.86 9.78
N ALA A 258 4.36 11.65 9.63
CA ALA A 258 3.02 11.35 10.08
C ALA A 258 2.90 11.42 11.60
N VAL A 259 3.89 10.89 12.32
CA VAL A 259 3.94 10.87 13.79
C VAL A 259 4.17 12.27 14.36
N LEU A 260 5.12 13.02 13.80
CA LEU A 260 5.61 14.28 14.40
C LEU A 260 4.94 15.55 13.85
N ILE A 261 4.51 15.56 12.59
CA ILE A 261 4.08 16.78 11.89
C ILE A 261 2.58 16.75 11.62
N PHE A 262 2.11 15.71 10.95
CA PHE A 262 0.75 15.70 10.38
C PHE A 262 -0.31 15.07 11.29
N ARG A 263 0.08 14.64 12.48
CA ARG A 263 -0.78 13.85 13.35
C ARG A 263 -2.13 14.48 13.69
N THR A 264 -2.18 15.79 13.92
CA THR A 264 -3.43 16.51 14.22
C THR A 264 -4.31 16.70 12.99
N PHE A 265 -3.78 16.49 11.79
CA PHE A 265 -4.46 16.71 10.51
C PHE A 265 -4.83 15.40 9.80
N LEU A 266 -4.28 14.26 10.21
CA LEU A 266 -4.52 12.94 9.61
C LEU A 266 -5.81 12.31 10.15
N THR A 267 -6.96 12.90 9.83
CA THR A 267 -8.27 12.25 10.03
C THR A 267 -8.43 11.06 9.07
N PRO A 268 -9.34 10.10 9.32
CA PRO A 268 -9.60 8.99 8.40
C PRO A 268 -9.86 9.44 6.96
N GLU A 269 -10.59 10.55 6.77
CA GLU A 269 -10.90 11.11 5.46
C GLU A 269 -9.65 11.66 4.76
N VAL A 270 -8.75 12.30 5.50
CA VAL A 270 -7.47 12.80 4.96
C VAL A 270 -6.56 11.65 4.56
N VAL A 271 -6.51 10.59 5.37
CA VAL A 271 -5.74 9.37 5.05
C VAL A 271 -6.29 8.71 3.79
N GLU A 272 -7.62 8.61 3.66
CA GLU A 272 -8.26 8.06 2.45
C GLU A 272 -7.93 8.89 1.21
N CYS A 273 -7.99 10.22 1.34
CA CYS A 273 -7.61 11.17 0.29
C CYS A 273 -6.14 11.04 -0.13
N LEU A 274 -5.22 10.89 0.83
CA LEU A 274 -3.80 10.67 0.58
C LEU A 274 -3.56 9.35 -0.15
N VAL A 275 -4.17 8.26 0.33
CA VAL A 275 -4.08 6.92 -0.27
C VAL A 275 -4.63 6.94 -1.71
N ALA A 276 -5.73 7.65 -1.96
CA ALA A 276 -6.27 7.79 -3.31
C ALA A 276 -5.31 8.56 -4.24
N ALA A 277 -4.66 9.63 -3.75
CA ALA A 277 -3.64 10.33 -4.52
C ALA A 277 -2.47 9.42 -4.92
N VAL A 278 -1.99 8.59 -3.98
CA VAL A 278 -0.92 7.61 -4.21
C VAL A 278 -1.34 6.57 -5.25
N ALA A 279 -2.56 6.03 -5.15
CA ALA A 279 -3.08 5.10 -6.15
C ALA A 279 -3.09 5.72 -7.56
N GLY A 280 -3.38 7.01 -7.67
CA GLY A 280 -3.28 7.77 -8.92
C GLY A 280 -1.86 7.85 -9.49
N VAL A 281 -0.88 8.10 -8.61
CA VAL A 281 0.55 8.08 -8.97
C VAL A 281 0.95 6.68 -9.47
N MET A 282 0.60 5.63 -8.74
CA MET A 282 0.93 4.24 -9.09
C MET A 282 0.32 3.83 -10.43
N LEU A 283 -0.95 4.20 -10.68
CA LEU A 283 -1.61 3.91 -11.95
C LEU A 283 -0.90 4.63 -13.11
N TYR A 284 -0.57 5.92 -12.94
CA TYR A 284 0.15 6.67 -13.97
C TYR A 284 1.51 6.03 -14.28
N ILE A 285 2.35 5.76 -13.27
CA ILE A 285 3.67 5.15 -13.47
C ILE A 285 3.55 3.81 -14.20
N SER A 286 2.58 2.98 -13.80
CA SER A 286 2.35 1.67 -14.41
C SER A 286 2.01 1.77 -15.90
N LEU A 287 1.09 2.68 -16.26
CA LEU A 287 0.56 2.77 -17.62
C LEU A 287 1.40 3.64 -18.55
N ALA A 288 2.03 4.69 -18.04
CA ALA A 288 2.76 5.67 -18.84
C ALA A 288 4.27 5.44 -18.90
N GLU A 289 4.86 4.74 -17.91
CA GLU A 289 6.31 4.51 -17.86
C GLU A 289 6.66 3.01 -17.94
N LEU A 290 6.13 2.18 -17.04
CA LEU A 290 6.52 0.77 -16.94
C LEU A 290 6.02 -0.08 -18.11
N LEU A 291 4.72 0.00 -18.42
CA LEU A 291 4.13 -0.81 -19.48
C LEU A 291 4.68 -0.43 -20.87
N PRO A 292 4.83 0.86 -21.24
CA PRO A 292 5.43 1.23 -22.52
C PRO A 292 6.88 0.76 -22.66
N GLU A 293 7.69 0.88 -21.60
CA GLU A 293 9.06 0.36 -21.63
C GLU A 293 9.08 -1.18 -21.72
N ALA A 294 8.22 -1.88 -21.00
CA ALA A 294 8.12 -3.34 -21.11
C ALA A 294 7.79 -3.75 -22.57
N LEU A 295 6.89 -3.02 -23.24
CA LEU A 295 6.50 -3.25 -24.62
C LEU A 295 7.62 -2.91 -25.64
N SER A 296 8.48 -1.93 -25.32
CA SER A 296 9.62 -1.55 -26.18
C SER A 296 10.64 -2.67 -26.37
N THR A 297 10.65 -3.66 -25.46
CA THR A 297 11.49 -4.86 -25.57
C THR A 297 11.07 -5.82 -26.70
N HIS A 298 9.87 -5.63 -27.26
CA HIS A 298 9.23 -6.51 -28.25
C HIS A 298 9.05 -7.97 -27.76
N ARG A 299 8.94 -8.19 -26.45
CA ARG A 299 8.79 -9.52 -25.82
C ARG A 299 7.40 -9.74 -25.23
N TRP A 300 6.35 -9.69 -26.07
CA TRP A 300 4.94 -9.79 -25.66
C TRP A 300 4.61 -10.92 -24.67
N LEU A 301 5.12 -12.13 -24.87
CA LEU A 301 4.90 -13.25 -23.95
C LEU A 301 5.35 -12.91 -22.53
N TRP A 302 6.51 -12.29 -22.38
CA TRP A 302 7.10 -11.94 -21.09
C TRP A 302 6.43 -10.72 -20.47
N VAL A 303 5.98 -9.76 -21.29
CA VAL A 303 5.16 -8.64 -20.84
C VAL A 303 3.86 -9.16 -20.21
N THR A 304 3.11 -9.99 -20.93
CA THR A 304 1.85 -10.55 -20.43
C THR A 304 2.08 -11.45 -19.21
N ALA A 305 3.10 -12.31 -19.24
CA ALA A 305 3.42 -13.19 -18.12
C ALA A 305 3.76 -12.40 -16.85
N GLY A 306 4.58 -11.34 -16.95
CA GLY A 306 4.90 -10.48 -15.81
C GLY A 306 3.67 -9.76 -15.27
N MET A 307 2.88 -9.11 -16.13
CA MET A 307 1.64 -8.44 -15.76
C MET A 307 0.68 -9.36 -14.99
N VAL A 308 0.39 -10.54 -15.54
CA VAL A 308 -0.49 -11.53 -14.91
C VAL A 308 0.10 -12.03 -13.59
N THR A 309 1.42 -12.29 -13.55
CA THR A 309 2.07 -12.70 -12.30
C THR A 309 1.93 -11.64 -11.22
N GLY A 310 2.15 -10.37 -11.56
CA GLY A 310 2.02 -9.26 -10.62
C GLY A 310 0.60 -9.14 -10.05
N ILE A 311 -0.42 -9.23 -10.91
CA ILE A 311 -1.83 -9.23 -10.50
C ILE A 311 -2.11 -10.40 -9.55
N VAL A 312 -1.70 -11.62 -9.92
CA VAL A 312 -1.93 -12.83 -9.11
C VAL A 312 -1.24 -12.74 -7.75
N VAL A 313 -0.01 -12.22 -7.69
CA VAL A 313 0.73 -12.05 -6.44
C VAL A 313 -0.02 -11.13 -5.48
N ILE A 314 -0.55 -10.01 -5.96
CA ILE A 314 -1.29 -9.07 -5.11
C ILE A 314 -2.63 -9.66 -4.69
N VAL A 315 -3.40 -10.25 -5.61
CA VAL A 315 -4.68 -10.89 -5.25
C VAL A 315 -4.48 -11.98 -4.19
N ILE A 316 -3.46 -12.84 -4.34
CA ILE A 316 -3.15 -13.87 -3.34
C ILE A 316 -2.73 -13.23 -2.02
N THR A 317 -1.86 -12.22 -2.07
CA THR A 317 -1.42 -11.49 -0.87
C THR A 317 -2.62 -10.91 -0.11
N SER A 318 -3.52 -10.22 -0.81
CA SER A 318 -4.71 -9.62 -0.22
C SER A 318 -5.64 -10.68 0.39
N LEU A 319 -5.87 -11.81 -0.29
CA LEU A 319 -6.67 -12.92 0.26
C LEU A 319 -6.03 -13.56 1.52
N VAL A 320 -4.71 -13.73 1.52
CA VAL A 320 -3.97 -14.28 2.67
C VAL A 320 -4.03 -13.31 3.85
N ILE A 321 -3.87 -12.02 3.59
CA ILE A 321 -3.99 -10.96 4.60
C ILE A 321 -5.41 -10.94 5.19
N ASP A 322 -6.44 -10.93 4.36
CA ASP A 322 -7.84 -10.89 4.81
C ASP A 322 -8.20 -12.13 5.63
N SER A 323 -7.74 -13.31 5.22
CA SER A 323 -7.99 -14.56 5.98
C SER A 323 -7.20 -14.64 7.29
N SER A 324 -6.03 -14.00 7.38
CA SER A 324 -5.18 -14.04 8.58
C SER A 324 -5.51 -12.95 9.59
N PHE A 325 -6.04 -11.81 9.13
CA PHE A 325 -6.22 -10.61 9.95
C PHE A 325 -7.61 -9.99 9.90
N GLY A 326 -8.51 -10.44 9.03
CA GLY A 326 -9.87 -9.89 8.84
C GLY A 326 -10.93 -10.42 9.81
N GLY A 327 -10.52 -10.82 11.03
CA GLY A 327 -11.41 -11.23 12.12
C GLY A 327 -11.95 -10.05 12.92
#